data_AF-A0A356X2M5-F1
#
_entry.id   AF-A0A356X2M5-F1
#
_cell.length_a   1.000
_cell.length_b   1.000
_cell.length_c   1.000
_cell.angle_alpha   90.00
_cell.angle_beta   90.00
_cell.angle_gamma   90.00
#
_symmetry.space_group_name_H-M   'P 1'
#
loop_
_entity.id
_entity.type
_entity.pdbx_description
1 polymer ?
#
loop_
_entity_poly.entity_id
_entity_poly.type
_entity_poly.pdbx_seq_one_letter_code
_entity_poly.pdbx_strand_id
1 'polypeptide(L)'
;MVGPVMTRLYGSDDLFPDSAEYACHAWQSVNFINSHDGFTLYDLVSYNRKHNEANGHDNSDGMDQNFSWNCGWEGDKNVPEDVMKLRRRQAKNFCCLLFLSNGTPMFRAGDEFLNTQHGNNNPYNQNNEINWLDWGRKEENKEIFDFFKRMIAFRKQHPSLARSRYWRGDVQWFSPEGGAAD
;
A
#
# COMPACT_ATOMS: atom_id res chain seq x y z
N MET A 1 -3.47 -3.59 18.06
CA MET A 1 -3.39 -3.08 16.67
C MET A 1 -4.73 -2.63 16.10
N VAL A 2 -5.87 -3.15 16.57
CA VAL A 2 -7.19 -2.82 16.01
C VAL A 2 -7.49 -1.32 16.03
N GLY A 3 -7.36 -0.66 17.19
CA GLY A 3 -7.57 0.79 17.33
C GLY A 3 -6.75 1.65 16.34
N PRO A 4 -5.42 1.53 16.29
CA PRO A 4 -4.60 2.29 15.33
C PRO A 4 -5.01 2.10 13.86
N VAL A 5 -5.38 0.88 13.44
CA VAL A 5 -5.84 0.61 12.07
C VAL A 5 -7.19 1.27 11.82
N MET A 6 -8.14 1.20 12.76
CA MET A 6 -9.42 1.91 12.66
C MET A 6 -9.23 3.41 12.48
N THR A 7 -8.33 4.03 13.25
CA THR A 7 -7.99 5.45 13.12
C THR A 7 -7.44 5.79 11.74
N ARG A 8 -6.56 4.95 11.17
CA ARG A 8 -6.06 5.16 9.79
C ARG A 8 -7.17 5.02 8.75
N LEU A 9 -8.01 3.99 8.85
CA LEU A 9 -9.15 3.78 7.96
C LEU A 9 -10.13 4.96 8.01
N TYR A 10 -10.33 5.55 9.19
CA TYR A 10 -11.23 6.68 9.41
C TYR A 10 -10.70 8.03 8.87
N GLY A 11 -9.44 8.09 8.43
CA GLY A 11 -8.83 9.27 7.84
C GLY A 11 -7.87 10.03 8.75
N SER A 12 -7.34 9.38 9.80
CA SER A 12 -6.32 9.95 10.69
C SER A 12 -6.78 11.25 11.39
N ASP A 13 -7.99 11.23 11.95
CA ASP A 13 -8.58 12.38 12.65
C ASP A 13 -7.83 12.78 13.93
N ASP A 14 -7.00 11.87 14.45
CA ASP A 14 -6.03 12.14 15.52
C ASP A 14 -4.88 13.06 15.08
N LEU A 15 -4.53 13.06 13.79
CA LEU A 15 -3.52 13.95 13.20
C LEU A 15 -4.13 15.17 12.51
N PHE A 16 -5.36 15.04 11.99
CA PHE A 16 -6.08 16.09 11.25
C PHE A 16 -7.46 16.37 11.88
N PRO A 17 -7.54 16.88 13.11
CA PRO A 17 -8.79 16.99 13.86
C PRO A 17 -9.78 17.97 13.23
N ASP A 18 -11.04 17.56 13.04
CA ASP A 18 -12.15 18.41 12.58
C ASP A 18 -12.79 19.15 13.77
N SER A 19 -11.96 19.75 14.62
CA SER A 19 -12.39 20.66 15.68
C SER A 19 -12.65 22.06 15.10
N ALA A 20 -13.36 22.91 15.84
CA ALA A 20 -13.61 24.29 15.40
C ALA A 20 -12.31 25.12 15.22
N GLU A 21 -11.23 24.77 15.92
CA GLU A 21 -9.95 25.47 15.87
C GLU A 21 -9.14 25.12 14.61
N TYR A 22 -9.06 23.83 14.28
CA TYR A 22 -8.25 23.35 13.15
C TYR A 22 -9.06 23.28 11.85
N ALA A 23 -10.37 23.06 11.94
CA ALA A 23 -11.30 22.92 10.83
C ALA A 23 -10.77 21.96 9.73
N CYS A 24 -10.04 20.92 10.13
CA CYS A 24 -9.44 19.98 9.20
C CYS A 24 -10.50 19.09 8.54
N HIS A 25 -10.14 18.53 7.39
CA HIS A 25 -10.98 17.67 6.61
C HIS A 25 -10.22 16.42 6.18
N ALA A 26 -10.93 15.29 6.07
CA ALA A 26 -10.32 14.00 5.77
C ALA A 26 -9.44 14.00 4.50
N TRP A 27 -9.82 14.78 3.47
CA TRP A 27 -9.06 14.88 2.21
C TRP A 27 -7.67 15.51 2.37
N GLN A 28 -7.38 16.17 3.49
CA GLN A 28 -6.03 16.69 3.79
C GLN A 28 -5.05 15.57 4.15
N SER A 29 -5.55 14.40 4.57
CA SER A 29 -4.73 13.21 4.75
C SER A 29 -4.45 12.56 3.39
N VAL A 30 -3.19 12.62 2.95
CA VAL A 30 -2.72 11.84 1.79
C VAL A 30 -2.28 10.48 2.29
N ASN A 31 -3.11 9.47 2.05
CA ASN A 31 -2.85 8.10 2.42
C ASN A 31 -2.00 7.44 1.35
N PHE A 32 -0.95 6.74 1.74
CA PHE A 32 -0.15 5.91 0.86
C PHE A 32 0.40 4.72 1.63
N ILE A 33 0.66 3.61 0.93
CA ILE A 33 1.31 2.43 1.50
C ILE A 33 2.83 2.50 1.29
N ASN A 34 3.24 3.08 0.17
CA ASN A 34 4.60 3.18 -0.30
C ASN A 34 4.75 4.36 -1.27
N SER A 35 5.99 4.65 -1.67
CA SER A 35 6.34 5.78 -2.53
C SER A 35 7.48 5.39 -3.47
N HIS A 36 8.08 6.37 -4.13
CA HIS A 36 9.34 6.19 -4.86
C HIS A 36 10.49 5.82 -3.92
N ASP A 37 10.48 6.38 -2.70
CA ASP A 37 11.36 5.94 -1.60
C ASP A 37 10.78 4.69 -0.93
N GLY A 38 11.66 3.76 -0.57
CA GLY A 38 11.28 2.48 0.03
C GLY A 38 10.94 1.41 -1.00
N PHE A 39 10.28 0.36 -0.54
CA PHE A 39 9.87 -0.76 -1.40
C PHE A 39 8.68 -0.41 -2.30
N THR A 40 8.66 -1.02 -3.48
CA THR A 40 7.42 -1.20 -4.26
C THR A 40 6.41 -2.03 -3.47
N LEU A 41 5.14 -2.05 -3.90
CA LEU A 41 4.11 -2.84 -3.20
C LEU A 41 4.42 -4.33 -3.26
N TYR A 42 4.95 -4.77 -4.41
CA TYR A 42 5.37 -6.14 -4.58
C TYR A 42 6.59 -6.48 -3.73
N ASP A 43 7.58 -5.58 -3.63
CA ASP A 43 8.78 -5.82 -2.83
C ASP A 43 8.46 -5.84 -1.32
N LEU A 44 7.49 -5.04 -0.87
CA LEU A 44 6.97 -5.05 0.50
C LEU A 44 6.45 -6.44 0.92
N VAL A 45 5.95 -7.23 -0.03
CA VAL A 45 5.44 -8.59 0.20
C VAL A 45 6.41 -9.70 -0.24
N SER A 46 7.59 -9.32 -0.75
CA SER A 46 8.56 -10.26 -1.35
C SER A 46 9.93 -10.25 -0.68
N TYR A 47 10.25 -9.22 0.10
CA TYR A 47 11.56 -9.03 0.72
C TYR A 47 11.44 -8.63 2.19
N ASN A 48 12.20 -9.31 3.06
CA ASN A 48 12.35 -8.91 4.46
C ASN A 48 13.53 -7.94 4.67
N ARG A 49 14.49 -7.92 3.74
CA ARG A 49 15.68 -7.06 3.81
C ARG A 49 15.84 -6.28 2.52
N LYS A 50 16.45 -5.11 2.61
CA LYS A 50 16.87 -4.33 1.44
C LYS A 50 18.06 -5.01 0.76
N HIS A 51 18.09 -4.92 -0.57
CA HIS A 51 19.12 -5.42 -1.49
C HIS A 51 19.55 -4.22 -2.37
N ASN A 52 20.21 -3.25 -1.74
CA ASN A 52 20.66 -2.01 -2.35
C ASN A 52 22.11 -2.10 -2.87
N GLU A 53 22.68 -3.31 -3.02
CA GLU A 53 24.08 -3.50 -3.39
C GLU A 53 24.42 -2.80 -4.72
N ALA A 54 23.48 -2.75 -5.66
CA ALA A 54 23.61 -2.06 -6.94
C ALA A 54 23.83 -0.54 -6.80
N ASN A 55 23.52 0.06 -5.64
CA ASN A 55 23.70 1.49 -5.39
C ASN A 55 25.16 1.87 -5.13
N GLY A 56 26.02 0.90 -4.79
CA GLY A 56 27.46 1.10 -4.59
C GLY A 56 27.88 1.52 -3.18
N HIS A 57 26.98 1.45 -2.19
CA HIS A 57 27.24 1.82 -0.79
C HIS A 57 27.22 0.62 0.17
N ASP A 58 27.53 -0.59 -0.32
CA ASP A 58 27.58 -1.83 0.49
C ASP A 58 26.30 -2.05 1.32
N ASN A 59 25.14 -1.79 0.69
CA ASN A 59 23.80 -1.91 1.30
C ASN A 59 23.57 -1.03 2.55
N SER A 60 24.41 -0.02 2.79
CA SER A 60 24.29 0.88 3.96
C SER A 60 23.24 1.98 3.78
N ASP A 61 22.83 2.28 2.54
CA ASP A 61 21.83 3.28 2.20
C ASP A 61 20.40 2.73 2.25
N GLY A 62 19.39 3.62 2.32
CA GLY A 62 17.98 3.23 2.39
C GLY A 62 17.50 2.80 3.80
N MET A 63 16.19 2.65 3.96
CA MET A 63 15.57 2.36 5.25
C MET A 63 15.77 0.89 5.68
N ASP A 64 16.15 0.64 6.92
CA ASP A 64 16.22 -0.74 7.46
C ASP A 64 14.85 -1.26 7.88
N GLN A 65 14.04 -0.39 8.50
CA GLN A 65 12.69 -0.72 8.97
C GLN A 65 11.66 -0.50 7.87
N ASN A 66 11.42 -1.53 7.07
CA ASN A 66 10.48 -1.48 5.94
C ASN A 66 9.07 -1.95 6.29
N PHE A 67 8.87 -2.54 7.48
CA PHE A 67 7.61 -3.20 7.88
C PHE A 67 7.11 -4.20 6.83
N SER A 68 8.03 -4.86 6.14
CA SER A 68 7.78 -5.79 5.06
C SER A 68 7.67 -7.23 5.56
N TRP A 69 7.07 -8.09 4.74
CA TRP A 69 7.05 -9.53 4.97
C TRP A 69 7.11 -10.28 3.65
N ASN A 70 8.16 -11.06 3.45
CA ASN A 70 8.42 -11.82 2.22
C ASN A 70 7.43 -12.97 1.91
N CYS A 71 6.38 -13.11 2.73
CA CYS A 71 5.35 -14.15 2.61
C CYS A 71 5.90 -15.58 2.70
N GLY A 72 7.08 -15.77 3.31
CA GLY A 72 7.71 -17.08 3.53
C GLY A 72 8.82 -17.44 2.54
N TRP A 73 9.10 -16.60 1.53
CA TRP A 73 10.15 -16.83 0.54
C TRP A 73 10.86 -15.51 0.22
N GLU A 74 12.18 -15.42 0.28
CA GLU A 74 12.89 -14.15 0.00
C GLU A 74 13.12 -13.98 -1.50
N GLY A 75 12.62 -12.87 -2.05
CA GLY A 75 12.83 -12.45 -3.43
C GLY A 75 12.04 -13.21 -4.49
N ASP A 76 12.52 -13.16 -5.73
CA ASP A 76 11.75 -13.52 -6.94
C ASP A 76 12.19 -14.81 -7.62
N LYS A 77 13.29 -15.41 -7.16
CA LYS A 77 13.84 -16.61 -7.79
C LYS A 77 13.17 -17.85 -7.23
N ASN A 78 12.66 -18.71 -8.11
CA ASN A 78 12.07 -20.02 -7.78
C ASN A 78 10.94 -19.94 -6.74
N VAL A 79 10.11 -18.90 -6.80
CA VAL A 79 9.03 -18.68 -5.82
C VAL A 79 7.98 -19.79 -5.94
N PRO A 80 7.64 -20.50 -4.84
CA PRO A 80 6.54 -21.44 -4.83
C PRO A 80 5.20 -20.77 -5.20
N GLU A 81 4.35 -21.51 -5.92
CA GLU A 81 3.07 -20.99 -6.42
C GLU A 81 2.11 -20.56 -5.30
N ASP A 82 2.12 -21.24 -4.16
CA ASP A 82 1.34 -20.88 -2.97
C ASP A 82 1.81 -19.56 -2.34
N VAL A 83 3.12 -19.30 -2.32
CA VAL A 83 3.68 -18.02 -1.90
C VAL A 83 3.28 -16.91 -2.86
N MET A 84 3.34 -17.14 -4.18
CA MET A 84 2.89 -16.15 -5.16
C MET A 84 1.39 -15.82 -5.02
N LYS A 85 0.54 -16.82 -4.76
CA LYS A 85 -0.88 -16.58 -4.44
C LYS A 85 -1.06 -15.73 -3.19
N LEU A 86 -0.27 -15.98 -2.15
CA LEU A 86 -0.27 -15.19 -0.92
C LEU A 86 0.16 -13.75 -1.19
N ARG A 87 1.25 -13.52 -1.93
CA ARG A 87 1.73 -12.18 -2.30
C ARG A 87 0.69 -11.39 -3.08
N ARG A 88 0.05 -12.00 -4.08
CA ARG A 88 -1.06 -11.38 -4.85
C ARG A 88 -2.23 -11.01 -3.95
N ARG A 89 -2.57 -11.84 -2.95
CA ARG A 89 -3.61 -11.53 -1.96
C ARG A 89 -3.21 -10.34 -1.08
N GLN A 90 -1.97 -10.29 -0.61
CA GLN A 90 -1.48 -9.17 0.19
C GLN A 90 -1.49 -7.85 -0.59
N ALA A 91 -1.09 -7.85 -1.86
CA ALA A 91 -1.18 -6.67 -2.72
C ALA A 91 -2.64 -6.16 -2.87
N LYS A 92 -3.61 -7.08 -3.04
CA LYS A 92 -5.04 -6.73 -3.06
C LYS A 92 -5.51 -6.19 -1.70
N ASN A 93 -5.04 -6.75 -0.59
CA ASN A 93 -5.37 -6.26 0.75
C ASN A 93 -4.88 -4.82 0.96
N PHE A 94 -3.64 -4.50 0.58
CA PHE A 94 -3.11 -3.13 0.63
C PHE A 94 -3.88 -2.17 -0.29
N CYS A 95 -4.21 -2.61 -1.50
CA CYS A 95 -5.07 -1.85 -2.41
C CYS A 95 -6.43 -1.54 -1.76
N CYS A 96 -7.07 -2.53 -1.13
CA CYS A 96 -8.32 -2.32 -0.40
C CYS A 96 -8.16 -1.34 0.76
N LEU A 97 -7.15 -1.51 1.62
CA LEU A 97 -6.89 -0.60 2.72
C LEU A 97 -6.75 0.85 2.22
N LEU A 98 -5.94 1.06 1.17
CA LEU A 98 -5.73 2.38 0.59
C LEU A 98 -7.00 2.99 0.02
N PHE A 99 -7.71 2.27 -0.87
CA PHE A 99 -8.85 2.82 -1.61
C PHE A 99 -10.17 2.81 -0.83
N LEU A 100 -10.26 2.10 0.30
CA LEU A 100 -11.44 2.12 1.17
C LEU A 100 -11.28 3.04 2.38
N SER A 101 -10.06 3.50 2.70
CA SER A 101 -9.84 4.48 3.76
C SER A 101 -10.43 5.85 3.42
N ASN A 102 -10.86 6.60 4.42
CA ASN A 102 -11.21 8.00 4.26
C ASN A 102 -9.96 8.86 3.99
N GLY A 103 -10.10 9.94 3.23
CA GLY A 103 -8.99 10.80 2.81
C GLY A 103 -8.58 10.62 1.34
N THR A 104 -7.38 11.07 1.00
CA THR A 104 -6.90 11.13 -0.39
C THR A 104 -5.90 10.01 -0.66
N PRO A 105 -6.25 8.95 -1.42
CA PRO A 105 -5.33 7.87 -1.70
C PRO A 105 -4.30 8.26 -2.77
N MET A 106 -3.04 7.96 -2.51
CA MET A 106 -1.93 7.97 -3.46
C MET A 106 -1.35 6.55 -3.54
N PHE A 107 -1.15 6.05 -4.76
CA PHE A 107 -0.42 4.81 -5.00
C PHE A 107 0.76 5.07 -5.94
N ARG A 108 1.82 4.29 -5.79
CA ARG A 108 3.03 4.39 -6.60
C ARG A 108 2.80 3.78 -7.99
N ALA A 109 3.27 4.45 -9.04
CA ALA A 109 3.20 3.90 -10.39
C ALA A 109 3.91 2.54 -10.48
N GLY A 110 3.25 1.57 -11.11
CA GLY A 110 3.73 0.20 -11.26
C GLY A 110 3.19 -0.77 -10.21
N ASP A 111 2.74 -0.30 -9.06
CA ASP A 111 2.15 -1.19 -8.05
C ASP A 111 0.87 -1.87 -8.54
N GLU A 112 0.13 -1.19 -9.43
CA GLU A 112 -1.08 -1.71 -10.04
C GLU A 112 -0.83 -2.94 -10.93
N PHE A 113 0.43 -3.27 -11.23
CA PHE A 113 0.82 -4.50 -11.92
C PHE A 113 2.03 -5.19 -11.29
N LEU A 114 2.23 -4.98 -9.98
CA LEU A 114 3.29 -5.62 -9.20
C LEU A 114 4.71 -5.35 -9.75
N ASN A 115 5.02 -4.13 -10.20
CA ASN A 115 6.38 -3.74 -10.56
C ASN A 115 7.33 -4.01 -9.38
N THR A 116 8.58 -4.36 -9.66
CA THR A 116 9.60 -4.70 -8.66
C THR A 116 10.86 -3.88 -8.90
N GLN A 117 11.58 -3.58 -7.82
CA GLN A 117 12.95 -3.07 -7.84
C GLN A 117 13.93 -4.14 -7.34
N HIS A 118 13.51 -5.40 -7.35
CA HIS A 118 14.28 -6.57 -6.92
C HIS A 118 14.81 -6.48 -5.49
N GLY A 119 14.06 -5.83 -4.60
CA GLY A 119 14.46 -5.62 -3.21
C GLY A 119 15.36 -4.39 -2.99
N ASN A 120 15.64 -3.59 -4.03
CA ASN A 120 16.26 -2.28 -3.82
C ASN A 120 15.20 -1.29 -3.32
N ASN A 121 15.35 -0.76 -2.11
CA ASN A 121 14.40 0.17 -1.49
C ASN A 121 14.83 1.64 -1.57
N ASN A 122 15.90 1.93 -2.31
CA ASN A 122 16.45 3.27 -2.46
C ASN A 122 17.08 3.45 -3.85
N PRO A 123 16.31 3.33 -4.95
CA PRO A 123 16.84 3.23 -6.31
C PRO A 123 17.25 4.60 -6.90
N TYR A 124 17.69 5.55 -6.06
CA TYR A 124 17.84 6.96 -6.43
C TYR A 124 18.87 7.19 -7.54
N ASN A 125 19.87 6.32 -7.66
CA ASN A 125 20.93 6.37 -8.67
C ASN A 125 20.81 5.28 -9.74
N GLN A 126 19.67 4.58 -9.82
CA GLN A 126 19.43 3.51 -10.78
C GLN A 126 18.65 4.04 -11.98
N ASN A 127 19.34 4.33 -13.08
CA ASN A 127 18.70 4.62 -14.37
C ASN A 127 18.77 3.39 -15.28
N ASN A 128 18.07 2.34 -14.89
CA ASN A 128 18.05 1.03 -15.53
C ASN A 128 16.77 0.27 -15.14
N GLU A 129 16.69 -1.02 -15.47
CA GLU A 129 15.56 -1.90 -15.25
C GLU A 129 15.15 -2.04 -13.78
N ILE A 130 16.03 -1.72 -12.82
CA ILE A 130 15.65 -1.69 -11.39
C ILE A 130 14.58 -0.62 -11.15
N ASN A 131 14.68 0.54 -11.82
CA ASN A 131 13.81 1.69 -11.54
C ASN A 131 12.77 1.94 -12.63
N TRP A 132 12.98 1.43 -13.85
CA TRP A 132 12.02 1.56 -14.94
C TRP A 132 10.75 0.71 -14.70
N LEU A 133 9.63 1.13 -15.29
CA LEU A 133 8.41 0.32 -15.28
C LEU A 133 8.54 -0.82 -16.29
N ASP A 134 8.40 -2.05 -15.83
CA ASP A 134 8.34 -3.23 -16.68
C ASP A 134 6.90 -3.49 -17.15
N TRP A 135 6.62 -3.08 -18.40
CA TRP A 135 5.32 -3.28 -19.01
C TRP A 135 5.00 -4.76 -19.30
N GLY A 136 5.99 -5.65 -19.35
CA GLY A 136 5.76 -7.09 -19.44
C GLY A 136 5.00 -7.62 -18.23
N ARG A 137 5.32 -7.11 -17.02
CA ARG A 137 4.63 -7.47 -15.78
C ARG A 137 3.17 -7.05 -15.76
N LYS A 138 2.79 -6.01 -16.50
CA LYS A 138 1.39 -5.62 -16.67
C LYS A 138 0.57 -6.70 -17.38
N GLU A 139 1.14 -7.31 -18.41
CA GLU A 139 0.48 -8.40 -19.11
C GLU A 139 0.43 -9.67 -18.25
N GLU A 140 1.51 -9.97 -17.53
CA GLU A 140 1.59 -11.13 -16.61
C GLU A 140 0.64 -11.01 -15.41
N ASN A 141 0.46 -9.80 -14.88
CA ASN A 141 -0.33 -9.52 -13.68
C ASN A 141 -1.61 -8.75 -14.01
N LYS A 142 -2.18 -9.03 -15.20
CA LYS A 142 -3.38 -8.37 -15.68
C LYS A 142 -4.54 -8.42 -14.67
N GLU A 143 -4.66 -9.49 -13.87
CA GLU A 143 -5.72 -9.56 -12.86
C GLU A 143 -5.54 -8.53 -11.73
N ILE A 144 -4.30 -8.18 -11.38
CA ILE A 144 -4.00 -7.13 -10.38
C ILE A 144 -4.33 -5.76 -10.96
N PHE A 145 -3.93 -5.52 -12.21
CA PHE A 145 -4.24 -4.28 -12.91
C PHE A 145 -5.75 -4.02 -13.00
N ASP A 146 -6.51 -5.04 -13.39
CA ASP A 146 -7.97 -4.95 -13.45
C ASP A 146 -8.59 -4.77 -12.05
N PHE A 147 -7.98 -5.33 -11.01
CA PHE A 147 -8.42 -5.13 -9.62
C PHE A 147 -8.25 -3.67 -9.17
N PHE A 148 -7.07 -3.07 -9.36
CA PHE A 148 -6.82 -1.66 -9.06
C PHE A 148 -7.78 -0.75 -9.83
N LYS A 149 -7.96 -1.00 -11.13
CA LYS A 149 -8.91 -0.24 -11.96
C LYS A 149 -10.33 -0.30 -11.41
N ARG A 150 -10.79 -1.49 -10.99
CA ARG A 150 -12.11 -1.67 -10.37
C ARG A 150 -12.23 -1.00 -9.01
N MET A 151 -11.19 -1.05 -8.17
CA MET A 151 -11.18 -0.38 -6.87
C MET A 151 -11.24 1.15 -7.00
N ILE A 152 -10.49 1.72 -7.95
CA ILE A 152 -10.55 3.16 -8.25
C ILE A 152 -11.95 3.55 -8.73
N ALA A 153 -12.53 2.78 -9.67
CA ALA A 153 -13.87 3.03 -10.16
C ALA A 153 -14.92 2.91 -9.05
N PHE A 154 -14.81 1.88 -8.21
CA PHE A 154 -15.66 1.66 -7.05
C PHE A 154 -15.61 2.86 -6.10
N ARG A 155 -14.42 3.29 -5.66
CA ARG A 155 -14.27 4.46 -4.78
C ARG A 155 -14.93 5.71 -5.38
N LYS A 156 -14.70 5.99 -6.67
CA LYS A 156 -15.27 7.16 -7.36
C LYS A 156 -16.81 7.12 -7.45
N GLN A 157 -17.40 5.93 -7.49
CA GLN A 157 -18.86 5.74 -7.57
C GLN A 157 -19.55 5.75 -6.19
N HIS A 158 -18.80 5.75 -5.09
CA HIS A 158 -19.33 5.66 -3.73
C HIS A 158 -18.93 6.90 -2.91
N PRO A 159 -19.73 7.99 -2.96
CA PRO A 159 -19.47 9.21 -2.19
C PRO A 159 -19.35 8.99 -0.68
N SER A 160 -19.94 7.92 -0.13
CA SER A 160 -19.77 7.54 1.28
C SER A 160 -18.30 7.31 1.65
N LEU A 161 -17.49 6.76 0.73
CA LEU A 161 -16.06 6.51 0.92
C LEU A 161 -15.19 7.70 0.53
N ALA A 162 -15.64 8.51 -0.43
CA ALA A 162 -14.84 9.56 -1.08
C ALA A 162 -15.29 11.01 -0.75
N ARG A 163 -16.16 11.20 0.24
CA ARG A 163 -16.64 12.54 0.62
C ARG A 163 -15.56 13.35 1.36
N SER A 164 -15.72 14.67 1.33
CA SER A 164 -14.76 15.61 1.89
C SER A 164 -14.75 15.73 3.42
N ARG A 165 -15.57 14.94 4.14
CA ARG A 165 -15.73 15.02 5.60
C ARG A 165 -15.50 13.65 6.25
N TYR A 166 -15.19 13.68 7.54
CA TYR A 166 -15.12 12.46 8.35
C TYR A 166 -16.43 11.67 8.37
N TRP A 167 -16.34 10.36 8.56
CA TRP A 167 -17.52 9.49 8.51
C TRP A 167 -18.46 9.67 9.71
N ARG A 168 -17.94 10.11 10.86
CA ARG A 168 -18.67 10.36 12.11
C ARG A 168 -19.55 9.15 12.46
N GLY A 169 -20.84 9.37 12.68
CA GLY A 169 -21.79 8.30 13.03
C GLY A 169 -22.15 7.34 11.90
N ASP A 170 -21.65 7.55 10.67
CA ASP A 170 -22.00 6.72 9.51
C ASP A 170 -21.12 5.46 9.39
N VAL A 171 -20.19 5.25 10.32
CA VAL A 171 -19.37 4.03 10.40
C VAL A 171 -19.62 3.34 11.74
N GLN A 172 -19.73 2.02 11.69
CA GLN A 172 -19.85 1.15 12.85
C GLN A 172 -18.80 0.05 12.75
N TRP A 173 -18.19 -0.28 13.88
CA TRP A 173 -17.14 -1.27 13.97
C TRP A 173 -17.65 -2.50 14.71
N PHE A 174 -17.37 -3.68 14.16
CA PHE A 174 -17.84 -4.95 14.68
C PHE A 174 -16.66 -5.87 14.99
N SER A 175 -16.79 -6.67 16.06
CA SER A 175 -15.88 -7.78 16.35
C SER A 175 -16.06 -8.92 15.32
N PRO A 176 -15.13 -9.88 15.24
CA PRO A 176 -15.30 -11.07 14.39
C PRO A 176 -16.59 -11.86 14.67
N GLU A 177 -17.10 -11.79 15.90
CA GLU A 177 -18.34 -12.44 16.35
C GLU A 177 -19.60 -11.59 16.08
N GLY A 178 -19.46 -10.38 15.52
CA GLY A 178 -20.55 -9.47 15.18
C GLY A 178 -21.03 -8.58 16.34
N GLY A 179 -20.32 -8.56 17.47
CA GLY A 179 -20.56 -7.64 18.59
C GLY A 179 -19.91 -6.27 18.36
N ALA A 180 -20.08 -5.34 19.31
CA ALA A 180 -19.34 -4.08 19.30
C ALA A 180 -17.83 -4.35 19.40
N ALA A 181 -17.02 -3.59 18.66
CA ALA A 181 -15.56 -3.66 18.79
C ALA A 181 -15.09 -3.12 20.15
N ASP A 182 -14.13 -3.80 20.76
CA ASP A 182 -13.49 -3.49 22.05
C ASP A 182 -12.31 -2.51 21.94
#